data_AF-A0A251XAE9-F1
#
_entry.id   AF-A0A251XAE9-F1
#
_cell.length_a   1.000
_cell.length_b   1.000
_cell.length_c   1.000
_cell.angle_alpha   90.00
_cell.angle_beta   90.00
_cell.angle_gamma   90.00
#
_symmetry.space_group_name_H-M   'P 1'
#
loop_
_entity.id
_entity.type
_entity.pdbx_description
1 polymer ?
#
loop_
_entity_poly.entity_id
_entity_poly.type
_entity_poly.pdbx_seq_one_letter_code
_entity_poly.pdbx_strand_id
1 'polypeptide(L)'
;MLSIAGGSDGDDHDLSVMNGFEKELRVRMLGMSPHVFIMPYFDNHLNDWPALMTHLKDYPNITGVAPFIQGQAMITRNQAVYGTLIQGI
;
A
#
# COMPACT_ATOMS: atom_id res chain seq x y z
N MET A 1 32.92 39.04 15.06
CA MET A 1 33.93 38.00 14.79
C MET A 1 33.53 37.36 13.47
N LEU A 2 34.30 37.60 12.40
CA LEU A 2 34.00 37.12 11.05
C LEU A 2 34.58 35.71 10.88
N SER A 3 33.84 34.80 10.25
CA SER A 3 34.44 33.65 9.59
C SER A 3 33.74 33.45 8.24
N ILE A 4 34.55 33.54 7.20
CA ILE A 4 34.22 33.35 5.79
C ILE A 4 34.64 31.93 5.44
N ALA A 5 33.74 31.16 4.84
CA ALA A 5 34.10 29.96 4.09
C ALA A 5 33.27 29.97 2.80
N GLY A 6 33.97 30.12 1.68
CA GLY A 6 33.39 30.11 0.35
C GLY A 6 33.40 28.73 -0.29
N GLY A 7 32.79 28.69 -1.48
CA GLY A 7 33.03 27.68 -2.50
C GLY A 7 32.14 26.45 -2.41
N SER A 8 31.21 26.33 -3.35
CA SER A 8 31.15 25.20 -4.29
C SER A 8 29.84 25.30 -5.08
N ASP A 9 29.95 25.73 -6.33
CA ASP A 9 28.97 25.44 -7.35
C ASP A 9 28.83 23.91 -7.48
N GLY A 10 27.59 23.43 -7.49
CA GLY A 10 27.26 22.04 -7.83
C GLY A 10 26.86 21.20 -6.63
N ASP A 11 25.55 21.10 -6.39
CA ASP A 11 24.90 19.91 -5.81
C ASP A 11 23.35 19.98 -5.89
N ASP A 12 22.78 20.68 -6.88
CA ASP A 12 21.31 20.78 -7.05
C ASP A 12 20.74 19.69 -7.99
N HIS A 13 21.45 18.58 -8.17
CA HIS A 13 21.00 17.48 -9.04
C HIS A 13 20.37 16.30 -8.28
N ASP A 14 20.58 16.20 -6.96
CA ASP A 14 20.16 15.01 -6.19
C ASP A 14 18.96 15.24 -5.25
N LEU A 15 18.52 16.49 -5.06
CA LEU A 15 17.45 16.82 -4.11
C LEU A 15 16.02 16.50 -4.60
N SER A 16 15.85 16.14 -5.88
CA SER A 16 14.53 15.85 -6.46
C SER A 16 14.11 14.38 -6.29
N VAL A 17 15.05 13.44 -6.41
CA VAL A 17 14.74 12.00 -6.40
C VAL A 17 14.40 11.50 -4.99
N MET A 18 15.10 11.99 -3.97
CA MET A 18 14.82 11.62 -2.57
C MET A 18 13.45 12.13 -2.09
N ASN A 19 13.07 13.36 -2.46
CA ASN A 19 11.76 13.93 -2.15
C ASN A 19 10.61 13.19 -2.85
N GLY A 20 10.83 12.73 -4.09
CA GLY A 20 9.87 11.88 -4.82
C GLY A 20 9.72 10.48 -4.22
N PHE A 21 10.83 9.86 -3.82
CA PHE A 21 10.87 8.50 -3.28
C PHE A 21 10.26 8.39 -1.88
N GLU A 22 10.53 9.34 -0.98
CA GLU A 22 9.89 9.39 0.33
C GLU A 22 8.38 9.59 0.21
N LYS A 23 7.94 10.44 -0.73
CA LYS A 23 6.52 10.65 -1.02
C LYS A 23 5.87 9.40 -1.60
N GLU A 24 6.52 8.72 -2.53
CA GLU A 24 6.01 7.49 -3.13
C GLU A 24 5.96 6.34 -2.11
N LEU A 25 6.98 6.21 -1.27
CA LEU A 25 6.99 5.25 -0.16
C LEU A 25 5.93 5.57 0.89
N ARG A 26 5.75 6.84 1.26
CA ARG A 26 4.70 7.28 2.19
C ARG A 26 3.31 7.08 1.60
N VAL A 27 3.11 7.33 0.32
CA VAL A 27 1.85 7.07 -0.41
C VAL A 27 1.58 5.56 -0.49
N ARG A 28 2.60 4.74 -0.72
CA ARG A 28 2.45 3.28 -0.67
C ARG A 28 2.15 2.81 0.75
N MET A 29 2.92 3.22 1.76
CA MET A 29 2.71 2.82 3.16
C MET A 29 1.36 3.30 3.74
N LEU A 30 0.95 4.55 3.49
CA LEU A 30 -0.35 5.08 3.94
C LEU A 30 -1.53 4.67 3.04
N GLY A 31 -1.27 4.28 1.79
CA GLY A 31 -2.28 3.79 0.84
C GLY A 31 -2.49 2.27 0.88
N MET A 32 -1.60 1.52 1.54
CA MET A 32 -1.59 0.04 1.53
C MET A 32 -2.39 -0.61 2.66
N SER A 33 -2.75 0.13 3.72
CA SER A 33 -3.69 -0.40 4.71
C SER A 33 -5.11 0.04 4.33
N PRO A 34 -5.96 -0.85 3.82
CA PRO A 34 -7.36 -0.52 3.61
C PRO A 34 -7.98 -0.10 4.94
N HIS A 35 -8.64 1.05 4.95
CA HIS A 35 -9.32 1.57 6.14
C HIS A 35 -10.59 0.76 6.45
N VAL A 36 -11.16 0.10 5.45
CA VAL A 36 -12.39 -0.68 5.52
C VAL A 36 -12.23 -1.94 4.68
N PHE A 37 -12.68 -3.08 5.21
CA PHE A 37 -12.82 -4.33 4.48
C PHE A 37 -14.30 -4.64 4.28
N ILE A 38 -14.68 -4.99 3.05
CA ILE A 38 -16.00 -5.55 2.76
C ILE A 38 -15.83 -7.04 2.53
N MET A 39 -16.40 -7.84 3.42
CA MET A 39 -16.33 -9.29 3.39
C MET A 39 -17.74 -9.88 3.32
N PRO A 40 -17.93 -11.03 2.66
CA PRO A 40 -19.18 -11.77 2.69
C PRO A 40 -19.48 -12.26 4.12
N TYR A 41 -20.77 -12.35 4.46
CA TYR A 41 -21.23 -12.77 5.79
C TYR A 41 -20.97 -14.26 6.10
N PHE A 42 -20.85 -15.09 5.06
CA PHE A 42 -20.57 -16.51 5.14
C PHE A 42 -19.37 -16.85 4.25
N ASP A 43 -18.86 -18.08 4.29
CA ASP A 43 -17.78 -18.61 3.43
C ASP A 43 -18.10 -18.64 1.91
N ASN A 44 -19.07 -17.85 1.47
CA ASN A 44 -19.40 -17.63 0.08
C ASN A 44 -18.54 -16.51 -0.52
N HIS A 45 -18.34 -16.56 -1.82
CA HIS A 45 -17.66 -15.49 -2.54
C HIS A 45 -18.58 -14.26 -2.67
N LEU A 46 -17.98 -13.07 -2.69
CA LEU A 46 -18.68 -11.84 -3.03
C LEU A 46 -18.92 -11.79 -4.55
N ASN A 47 -19.97 -12.46 -5.02
CA ASN A 47 -20.20 -12.71 -6.46
C ASN A 47 -20.26 -11.42 -7.31
N ASP A 48 -20.99 -10.40 -6.83
CA ASP A 48 -21.19 -9.14 -7.55
C ASP A 48 -20.25 -8.00 -7.07
N TRP A 49 -19.03 -8.36 -6.65
CA TRP A 49 -18.02 -7.37 -6.25
C TRP A 49 -17.72 -6.30 -7.33
N PRO A 50 -17.77 -6.56 -8.66
CA PRO A 50 -17.54 -5.52 -9.65
C PRO A 50 -18.63 -4.43 -9.67
N ALA A 51 -19.89 -4.84 -9.49
CA ALA A 51 -21.02 -3.91 -9.40
C ALA A 51 -20.93 -3.06 -8.13
N LEU A 52 -20.61 -3.71 -7.00
CA LEU A 52 -20.33 -3.01 -5.75
C LEU A 52 -19.19 -2.00 -5.89
N MET A 53 -18.09 -2.37 -6.54
CA MET A 53 -16.96 -1.47 -6.78
C MET A 53 -17.37 -0.26 -7.61
N THR A 54 -18.30 -0.42 -8.56
CA THR A 54 -18.84 0.69 -9.35
C THR A 54 -19.66 1.63 -8.47
N HIS A 55 -20.56 1.10 -7.64
CA HIS A 55 -21.35 1.90 -6.71
C HIS A 55 -20.48 2.65 -5.67
N LEU A 56 -19.39 2.02 -5.20
CA LEU A 56 -18.49 2.63 -4.22
C LEU A 56 -17.69 3.81 -4.80
N LYS A 57 -17.46 3.85 -6.11
CA LYS A 57 -16.77 4.98 -6.75
C LYS A 57 -17.59 6.27 -6.77
N ASP A 58 -18.91 6.16 -6.62
CA ASP A 58 -19.81 7.31 -6.62
C ASP A 58 -19.80 8.08 -5.28
N TYR A 59 -19.17 7.52 -4.24
CA TYR A 59 -19.08 8.17 -2.93
C TYR A 59 -17.86 9.09 -2.84
N PRO A 60 -18.05 10.39 -2.53
CA PRO A 60 -16.98 11.40 -2.57
C PRO A 60 -15.88 11.18 -1.52
N ASN A 61 -16.16 10.39 -0.48
CA ASN A 61 -15.21 10.04 0.59
C ASN A 61 -14.42 8.75 0.29
N ILE A 62 -14.67 8.07 -0.82
CA ILE A 62 -13.96 6.85 -1.21
C ILE A 62 -12.85 7.23 -2.20
N THR A 63 -11.60 7.15 -1.76
CA THR A 63 -10.42 7.53 -2.56
C THR A 63 -9.91 6.39 -3.45
N GLY A 64 -10.29 5.14 -3.17
CA GLY A 64 -9.89 3.97 -3.93
C GLY A 64 -10.57 2.70 -3.45
N VAL A 65 -10.77 1.77 -4.38
CA VAL A 65 -11.31 0.43 -4.10
C VAL A 65 -10.47 -0.58 -4.86
N ALA A 66 -10.04 -1.63 -4.18
CA ALA A 66 -9.31 -2.74 -4.77
C ALA A 66 -9.92 -4.06 -4.29
N PRO A 67 -10.23 -5.01 -5.19
CA PRO A 67 -10.56 -6.37 -4.79
C PRO A 67 -9.32 -7.02 -4.16
N PHE A 68 -9.53 -7.94 -3.23
CA PHE A 68 -8.45 -8.76 -2.68
C PHE A 68 -8.97 -10.17 -2.41
N ILE A 69 -8.05 -11.13 -2.37
CA ILE A 69 -8.33 -12.50 -1.95
C ILE A 69 -7.45 -12.79 -0.74
N GLN A 70 -8.06 -13.31 0.33
CA GLN A 70 -7.33 -13.70 1.53
C GLN A 70 -7.44 -15.21 1.71
N GLY A 71 -6.31 -15.86 1.99
CA GLY A 71 -6.25 -17.30 2.24
C GLY A 71 -5.29 -17.61 3.38
N GLN A 72 -5.55 -18.72 4.06
CA GLN A 72 -4.61 -19.28 5.03
C GLN A 72 -3.70 -20.26 4.31
N ALA A 73 -2.40 -20.18 4.58
CA ALA A 73 -1.41 -21.08 4.01
C ALA A 73 -0.46 -21.60 5.08
N MET A 74 0.14 -22.74 4.80
CA MET A 74 1.18 -23.34 5.63
C MET A 74 2.49 -23.27 4.86
N ILE A 75 3.48 -22.60 5.42
CA ILE A 75 4.83 -22.56 4.85
C ILE A 75 5.71 -23.49 5.67
N THR A 76 6.30 -24.48 5.01
CA THR A 76 7.22 -25.43 5.63
C THR A 76 8.65 -25.10 5.24
N ARG A 77 9.53 -24.97 6.24
CA ARG A 77 10.99 -24.87 6.04
C ARG A 77 11.70 -25.83 6.98
N ASN A 78 12.48 -26.74 6.41
CA ASN A 78 13.09 -27.87 7.12
C ASN A 78 12.03 -28.70 7.84
N GLN A 79 11.99 -28.65 9.17
CA GLN A 79 11.04 -29.36 10.03
C GLN A 79 10.04 -28.41 10.72
N ALA A 80 10.12 -27.11 10.44
CA ALA A 80 9.23 -26.10 11.03
C ALA A 80 8.09 -25.77 10.06
N VAL A 81 6.88 -25.69 10.60
CA VAL A 81 5.67 -25.32 9.87
C VAL A 81 5.11 -24.04 10.46
N TYR A 82 4.86 -23.06 9.59
CA TYR A 82 4.32 -21.76 9.96
C TYR A 82 2.98 -21.55 9.26
N GLY A 83 1.92 -21.36 10.04
CA GLY A 83 0.66 -20.84 9.51
C GLY A 83 0.83 -19.36 9.16
N THR A 84 0.38 -18.97 7.98
CA THR A 84 0.42 -17.57 7.52
C THR A 84 -0.89 -17.19 6.85
N LEU A 85 -1.20 -15.89 6.89
CA LEU A 85 -2.28 -15.30 6.14
C LEU A 85 -1.69 -14.67 4.88
N ILE A 86 -2.15 -15.11 3.72
CA ILE A 86 -1.77 -14.57 2.42
C ILE A 86 -2.90 -13.67 1.94
N GLN A 87 -2.55 -12.47 1.49
CA GLN A 87 -3.45 -11.55 0.83
C GLN A 87 -2.93 -11.29 -0.59
N GLY A 88 -3.72 -11.69 -1.59
CA GLY A 88 -3.52 -11.31 -3.00
C GLY A 88 -4.32 -10.06 -3.32
N ILE A 89 -3.72 -9.14 -4.08
CA ILE A 89 -4.35 -7.92 -4.60
C ILE A 89 -4.46 -8.00 -6.13
#